data_AF-A0A2R4VQX0-F1
#
_entry.id   AF-A0A2R4VQX0-F1
#
_cell.length_a   1.000
_cell.length_b   1.000
_cell.length_c   1.000
_cell.angle_alpha   90.00
_cell.angle_beta   90.00
_cell.angle_gamma   90.00
#
_symmetry.space_group_name_H-M   'P 1'
#
loop_
_entity.id
_entity.type
_entity.pdbx_description
1 polymer ?
#
loop_
_entity_poly.entity_id
_entity_poly.type
_entity_poly.pdbx_seq_one_letter_code
_entity_poly.pdbx_strand_id
1 'polypeptide(L)'
;MGTAAILDENLALTASLTGGNWALPLENLLEPTVRETVARCVSGDPADAWFDVVWTGPGTKFDTIVLAGGAIHPRATFRVTWYSHRTDRSAASILQGGPDAAWLRVYPSPDRRRDRSYYAGNYLSGGQTARDLAGKTPQLFYRPPLSPRCRALRIEIDNRGRPLDLGHLFVARAFRPDWPHNWGMVLEPVDNSPVEATPGGRRIPDRRLAPVRKTVRFDDLTEDEAMRFHDLGLRASKTDPLLMIEDVTQGRHQWRRVKLATLEDGTIPVTQTEGDLWSATLKLLEIIG
;
A
#
# COMPACT_ATOMS: atom_id res chain seq x y z
N MET A 1 21.06 -0.66 -9.72
CA MET A 1 20.73 -1.45 -8.52
C MET A 1 19.39 -0.94 -8.01
N GLY A 2 18.47 -1.83 -7.61
CA GLY A 2 17.14 -1.43 -7.16
C GLY A 2 17.18 -0.88 -5.74
N THR A 3 16.66 0.32 -5.51
CA THR A 3 16.65 0.93 -4.17
C THR A 3 15.41 0.46 -3.42
N ALA A 4 15.62 -0.10 -2.23
CA ALA A 4 14.51 -0.43 -1.33
C ALA A 4 13.95 0.84 -0.68
N ALA A 5 12.67 0.82 -0.34
CA ALA A 5 12.04 1.87 0.45
C ALA A 5 11.21 1.25 1.56
N ILE A 6 11.39 1.75 2.77
CA ILE A 6 10.65 1.38 3.97
C ILE A 6 9.82 2.60 4.36
N LEU A 7 8.55 2.36 4.67
CA LEU A 7 7.59 3.38 5.01
C LEU A 7 6.87 2.93 6.28
N ASP A 8 7.03 3.71 7.33
CA ASP A 8 6.59 3.38 8.69
C ASP A 8 5.71 4.47 9.31
N GLU A 9 5.81 5.71 8.84
CA GLU A 9 4.98 6.81 9.33
C GLU A 9 3.76 7.05 8.41
N ASN A 10 2.55 6.78 8.93
CA ASN A 10 1.32 7.13 8.24
C ASN A 10 0.93 8.59 8.46
N LEU A 11 1.28 9.45 7.51
CA LEU A 11 0.94 10.87 7.48
C LEU A 11 -0.57 11.13 7.37
N ALA A 12 -1.39 10.15 6.97
CA ALA A 12 -2.84 10.31 6.93
C ALA A 12 -3.44 10.49 8.33
N LEU A 13 -2.82 9.91 9.36
CA LEU A 13 -3.28 10.01 10.76
C LEU A 13 -3.20 11.44 11.32
N THR A 14 -2.38 12.30 10.71
CA THR A 14 -2.24 13.72 11.10
C THR A 14 -3.01 14.67 10.17
N ALA A 15 -3.76 14.10 9.22
CA ALA A 15 -4.55 14.85 8.26
C ALA A 15 -6.05 14.80 8.61
N SER A 16 -6.79 15.75 8.05
CA SER A 16 -8.24 15.67 7.97
C SER A 16 -8.65 15.10 6.62
N LEU A 17 -9.65 14.21 6.63
CA LEU A 17 -10.23 13.61 5.43
C LEU A 17 -11.61 14.22 5.18
N THR A 18 -11.84 14.73 3.98
CA THR A 18 -13.15 15.32 3.63
C THR A 18 -13.46 15.16 2.15
N GLY A 19 -14.72 15.03 1.78
CA GLY A 19 -15.15 15.06 0.37
C GLY A 19 -16.00 13.88 -0.02
N GLY A 20 -16.44 13.89 -1.27
CA GLY A 20 -17.25 12.82 -1.85
C GLY A 20 -18.60 12.62 -1.18
N ASN A 21 -19.25 11.52 -1.53
CA ASN A 21 -20.52 11.08 -0.99
C ASN A 21 -20.37 9.64 -0.47
N TRP A 22 -20.21 9.53 0.85
CA TRP A 22 -19.85 8.29 1.53
C TRP A 22 -20.99 7.84 2.44
N ALA A 23 -21.45 6.60 2.25
CA ALA A 23 -22.47 5.97 3.09
C ALA A 23 -21.89 5.46 4.41
N LEU A 24 -20.61 5.03 4.40
CA LEU A 24 -19.84 4.80 5.63
C LEU A 24 -18.70 5.82 5.70
N PRO A 25 -18.40 6.37 6.88
CA PRO A 25 -17.53 7.54 7.06
C PRO A 25 -16.13 7.37 6.46
N LEU A 26 -15.54 8.47 5.99
CA LEU A 26 -14.17 8.50 5.46
C LEU A 26 -13.13 8.26 6.55
N GLU A 27 -13.46 8.62 7.79
CA GLU A 27 -12.63 8.44 8.97
C GLU A 27 -12.25 6.96 9.19
N ASN A 28 -13.07 6.03 8.69
CA ASN A 28 -12.77 4.61 8.69
C ASN A 28 -11.46 4.27 7.95
N LEU A 29 -11.03 5.10 7.00
CA LEU A 29 -9.75 4.95 6.30
C LEU A 29 -8.53 5.11 7.21
N LEU A 30 -8.70 5.74 8.38
CA LEU A 30 -7.61 5.97 9.33
C LEU A 30 -7.42 4.77 10.28
N GLU A 31 -8.42 3.90 10.40
CA GLU A 31 -8.31 2.70 11.23
C GLU A 31 -7.27 1.75 10.63
N PRO A 32 -6.34 1.18 11.43
CA PRO A 32 -5.28 0.28 10.96
C PRO A 32 -5.81 -1.12 10.58
N THR A 33 -7.06 -1.20 10.12
CA THR A 33 -7.73 -2.44 9.68
C THR A 33 -7.97 -2.39 8.18
N VAL A 34 -7.73 -3.50 7.49
CA VAL A 34 -7.83 -3.55 6.03
C VAL A 34 -9.21 -4.03 5.54
N ARG A 35 -9.96 -4.80 6.35
CA ARG A 35 -11.29 -5.32 5.96
C ARG A 35 -12.41 -5.08 6.95
N GLU A 36 -12.11 -5.01 8.23
CA GLU A 36 -13.12 -4.94 9.28
C GLU A 36 -13.88 -3.61 9.23
N THR A 37 -13.13 -2.51 9.10
CA THR A 37 -13.68 -1.16 8.98
C THR A 37 -13.42 -0.63 7.58
N VAL A 38 -14.48 -0.20 6.89
CA VAL A 38 -14.38 0.32 5.51
C VAL A 38 -15.11 1.66 5.37
N ALA A 39 -14.54 2.56 4.58
CA ALA A 39 -15.26 3.69 4.00
C ALA A 39 -15.97 3.21 2.72
N ARG A 40 -17.27 3.48 2.62
CA ARG A 40 -18.12 2.98 1.53
C ARG A 40 -18.73 4.12 0.74
N CYS A 41 -18.51 4.12 -0.57
CA CYS A 41 -19.18 4.98 -1.54
C CYS A 41 -20.14 4.15 -2.40
N VAL A 42 -21.39 4.60 -2.55
CA VAL A 42 -22.46 3.81 -3.20
C VAL A 42 -22.38 3.83 -4.72
N SER A 43 -22.14 4.99 -5.32
CA SER A 43 -22.16 5.16 -6.79
C SER A 43 -20.82 4.84 -7.44
N GLY A 44 -19.69 4.93 -6.74
CA GLY A 44 -18.36 4.69 -7.32
C GLY A 44 -18.01 5.56 -8.53
N ASP A 45 -18.81 6.60 -8.79
CA ASP A 45 -18.59 7.59 -9.84
C ASP A 45 -17.64 8.66 -9.31
N PRO A 46 -16.71 9.19 -10.12
CA PRO A 46 -15.72 10.19 -9.67
C PRO A 46 -16.29 11.42 -8.97
N ALA A 47 -17.54 11.80 -9.28
CA ALA A 47 -18.22 12.93 -8.64
C ALA A 47 -18.53 12.67 -7.15
N ASP A 48 -18.69 11.40 -6.77
CA ASP A 48 -19.01 10.94 -5.43
C ASP A 48 -17.81 10.24 -4.76
N ALA A 49 -17.02 9.50 -5.53
CA ALA A 49 -15.88 8.70 -5.05
C ALA A 49 -14.57 9.50 -5.08
N TRP A 50 -14.54 10.58 -4.30
CA TRP A 50 -13.33 11.36 -4.08
C TRP A 50 -13.21 11.80 -2.62
N PHE A 51 -11.98 12.11 -2.21
CA PHE A 51 -11.71 12.75 -0.93
C PHE A 51 -10.40 13.53 -0.97
N ASP A 52 -10.33 14.53 -0.13
CA ASP A 52 -9.17 15.36 0.13
C ASP A 52 -8.52 14.93 1.45
N VAL A 53 -7.19 14.79 1.43
CA VAL A 53 -6.33 14.64 2.59
C VAL A 53 -5.69 16.00 2.84
N VAL A 54 -6.02 16.66 3.95
CA VAL A 54 -5.60 18.04 4.25
C VAL A 54 -4.77 18.07 5.53
N TRP A 55 -3.53 18.56 5.42
CA TRP A 55 -2.61 18.67 6.56
C TRP A 55 -2.63 20.07 7.19
N THR A 56 -2.68 20.11 8.52
CA THR A 56 -2.71 21.34 9.34
C THR A 56 -1.34 21.97 9.58
N GLY A 57 -0.26 21.27 9.24
CA GLY A 57 1.12 21.73 9.41
C GLY A 57 1.66 22.59 8.26
N PRO A 58 2.97 22.93 8.28
CA PRO A 58 3.66 23.37 7.07
C PRO A 58 3.57 22.25 6.02
N GLY A 59 3.63 22.57 4.73
CA GLY A 59 3.35 21.57 3.68
C GLY A 59 4.07 20.23 3.92
N THR A 60 3.41 19.14 3.59
CA THR A 60 3.86 17.78 3.84
C THR A 60 4.44 17.22 2.55
N LYS A 61 5.61 16.59 2.65
CA LYS A 61 6.18 15.78 1.56
C LYS A 61 5.82 14.33 1.86
N PHE A 62 5.24 13.63 0.89
CA PHE A 62 4.97 12.19 0.95
C PHE A 62 5.60 11.51 -0.26
N ASP A 63 5.92 10.23 -0.15
CA ASP A 63 6.53 9.46 -1.25
C ASP A 63 5.59 8.39 -1.81
N THR A 64 4.64 7.90 -1.04
CA THR A 64 3.74 6.82 -1.48
C THR A 64 2.37 6.96 -0.85
N ILE A 65 1.37 6.61 -1.64
CA ILE A 65 -0.02 6.47 -1.22
C ILE A 65 -0.41 5.02 -1.44
N VAL A 66 -0.96 4.40 -0.39
CA VAL A 66 -1.59 3.09 -0.46
C VAL A 66 -3.01 3.21 0.08
N LEU A 67 -3.98 2.71 -0.69
CA LEU A 67 -5.30 2.38 -0.17
C LEU A 67 -5.40 0.86 -0.18
N ALA A 68 -5.38 0.25 0.99
CA ALA A 68 -5.43 -1.20 1.16
C ALA A 68 -6.84 -1.64 1.57
N GLY A 69 -7.28 -2.76 1.01
CA GLY A 69 -8.52 -3.42 1.40
C GLY A 69 -9.78 -2.90 0.74
N GLY A 70 -10.91 -3.41 1.22
CA GLY A 70 -12.22 -3.15 0.65
C GLY A 70 -12.49 -3.83 -0.70
N ALA A 71 -13.34 -3.22 -1.50
CA ALA A 71 -13.87 -3.75 -2.75
C ALA A 71 -13.66 -2.72 -3.87
N ILE A 72 -12.60 -2.92 -4.66
CA ILE A 72 -12.25 -2.08 -5.80
C ILE A 72 -12.37 -2.90 -7.08
N HIS A 73 -13.06 -2.35 -8.08
CA HIS A 73 -13.23 -3.02 -9.36
C HIS A 73 -11.87 -3.25 -10.06
N PRO A 74 -11.63 -4.41 -10.70
CA PRO A 74 -10.34 -4.69 -11.37
C PRO A 74 -9.95 -3.71 -12.48
N ARG A 75 -10.93 -2.96 -13.03
CA ARG A 75 -10.73 -1.92 -14.04
C ARG A 75 -10.95 -0.50 -13.50
N ALA A 76 -10.96 -0.36 -12.18
CA ALA A 76 -11.02 0.94 -11.55
C ALA A 76 -9.80 1.77 -11.95
N THR A 77 -10.04 3.06 -12.10
CA THR A 77 -9.00 4.04 -12.34
C THR A 77 -9.04 5.09 -11.24
N PHE A 78 -7.93 5.76 -11.01
CA PHE A 78 -7.85 6.82 -10.03
C PHE A 78 -7.03 7.99 -10.58
N ARG A 79 -7.22 9.14 -9.97
CA ARG A 79 -6.47 10.35 -10.25
C ARG A 79 -6.06 10.99 -8.93
N VAL A 80 -4.89 11.61 -8.95
CA VAL A 80 -4.31 12.25 -7.78
C VAL A 80 -3.94 13.67 -8.15
N THR A 81 -4.42 14.63 -7.36
CA THR A 81 -4.14 16.06 -7.54
C THR A 81 -3.55 16.64 -6.28
N TRP A 82 -2.52 17.47 -6.41
CA TRP A 82 -1.83 18.07 -5.27
C TRP A 82 -2.04 19.56 -5.25
N TYR A 83 -2.27 20.09 -4.05
CA TYR A 83 -2.56 21.49 -3.85
C TYR A 83 -1.51 22.15 -2.95
N SER A 84 -1.10 23.35 -3.33
CA SER A 84 -0.24 24.22 -2.54
C SER A 84 -0.98 24.81 -1.33
N HIS A 85 -2.31 24.88 -1.42
CA HIS A 85 -3.20 25.43 -0.40
C HIS A 85 -4.11 24.35 0.21
N ARG A 86 -4.57 24.57 1.45
CA ARG A 86 -5.41 23.60 2.18
C ARG A 86 -6.82 23.49 1.59
N THR A 87 -7.40 24.62 1.22
CA THR A 87 -8.81 24.74 0.80
C THR A 87 -8.98 25.27 -0.61
N ASP A 88 -7.95 25.88 -1.21
CA ASP A 88 -8.07 26.39 -2.57
C ASP A 88 -7.93 25.20 -3.53
N ARG A 89 -8.84 25.13 -4.50
CA ARG A 89 -8.90 24.10 -5.54
C ARG A 89 -8.84 24.72 -6.94
N SER A 90 -8.51 26.01 -7.03
CA SER A 90 -8.29 26.72 -8.28
C SER A 90 -7.11 26.15 -9.06
N ALA A 91 -7.08 26.36 -10.37
CA ALA A 91 -5.96 25.92 -11.21
C ALA A 91 -4.59 26.49 -10.74
N ALA A 92 -4.57 27.69 -10.16
CA ALA A 92 -3.36 28.31 -9.63
C ALA A 92 -2.81 27.61 -8.38
N SER A 93 -3.66 26.87 -7.66
CA SER A 93 -3.25 26.12 -6.46
C SER A 93 -2.71 24.72 -6.77
N ILE A 94 -2.89 24.23 -8.00
CA ILE A 94 -2.47 22.88 -8.39
C ILE A 94 -0.95 22.84 -8.56
N LEU A 95 -0.29 21.98 -7.79
CA LEU A 95 1.15 21.72 -7.91
C LEU A 95 1.45 20.61 -8.93
N GLN A 96 0.61 19.58 -8.96
CA GLN A 96 0.71 18.47 -9.91
C GLN A 96 -0.65 17.78 -10.03
N GLY A 97 -0.88 17.13 -11.16
CA GLY A 97 -2.15 16.46 -11.44
C GLY A 97 -3.17 17.46 -11.96
N GLY A 98 -4.39 17.41 -11.42
CA GLY A 98 -5.47 18.32 -11.79
C GLY A 98 -6.58 17.65 -12.60
N PRO A 99 -7.64 18.40 -12.94
CA PRO A 99 -8.81 17.88 -13.67
C PRO A 99 -8.48 17.31 -15.06
N ASP A 100 -7.36 17.72 -15.66
CA ASP A 100 -6.92 17.24 -16.98
C ASP A 100 -5.88 16.13 -16.89
N ALA A 101 -5.45 15.75 -15.68
CA ALA A 101 -4.47 14.68 -15.51
C ALA A 101 -5.05 13.32 -15.88
N ALA A 102 -4.20 12.48 -16.45
CA ALA A 102 -4.58 11.14 -16.90
C ALA A 102 -5.05 10.27 -15.72
N TRP A 103 -6.14 9.54 -15.96
CA TRP A 103 -6.62 8.49 -15.07
C TRP A 103 -5.64 7.31 -15.07
N LEU A 104 -5.13 6.98 -13.89
CA LEU A 104 -4.20 5.87 -13.66
C LEU A 104 -4.97 4.61 -13.32
N ARG A 105 -4.45 3.44 -13.70
CA ARG A 105 -5.08 2.16 -13.34
C ARG A 105 -4.73 1.81 -11.90
N VAL A 106 -5.73 1.42 -11.11
CA VAL A 106 -5.50 0.87 -9.75
C VAL A 106 -4.60 -0.36 -9.81
N TYR A 107 -4.88 -1.25 -10.77
CA TYR A 107 -4.07 -2.44 -11.03
C TYR A 107 -3.29 -2.24 -12.35
N PRO A 108 -1.99 -1.90 -12.28
CA PRO A 108 -1.17 -1.70 -13.48
C PRO A 108 -0.93 -3.04 -14.18
N SER A 109 -0.96 -3.06 -15.52
CA SER A 109 -0.76 -4.27 -16.30
C SER A 109 0.58 -4.94 -15.95
N PRO A 110 0.58 -6.22 -15.53
CA PRO A 110 1.82 -6.90 -15.21
C PRO A 110 2.62 -7.20 -16.48
N ASP A 111 2.00 -7.43 -17.63
CA ASP A 111 2.74 -7.95 -18.79
C ASP A 111 2.72 -6.99 -19.97
N ARG A 112 3.82 -6.94 -20.73
CA ARG A 112 3.78 -6.40 -22.09
C ARG A 112 2.83 -7.28 -22.89
N ARG A 113 2.05 -6.70 -23.80
CA ARG A 113 1.06 -7.45 -24.60
C ARG A 113 1.69 -8.68 -25.31
N ARG A 114 2.94 -8.55 -25.75
CA ARG A 114 3.71 -9.62 -26.41
C ARG A 114 4.07 -10.80 -25.50
N ASP A 115 4.11 -10.59 -24.19
CA ASP A 115 4.44 -11.63 -23.20
C ASP A 115 3.18 -12.37 -22.72
N ARG A 116 1.98 -11.94 -23.16
CA ARG A 116 0.70 -12.56 -22.78
C ARG A 116 0.32 -13.63 -23.78
N SER A 117 -0.22 -14.75 -23.26
CA SER A 117 -0.88 -15.73 -24.11
C SER A 117 -2.05 -15.09 -24.85
N TYR A 118 -2.14 -15.32 -26.16
CA TYR A 118 -3.27 -14.88 -26.99
C TYR A 118 -4.62 -15.38 -26.46
N TYR A 119 -4.63 -16.56 -25.83
CA TYR A 119 -5.81 -17.18 -25.24
C TYR A 119 -6.15 -16.68 -23.83
N ALA A 120 -5.35 -15.77 -23.26
CA ALA A 120 -5.68 -15.18 -21.97
C ALA A 120 -6.91 -14.27 -22.12
N GLY A 121 -7.91 -14.43 -21.25
CA GLY A 121 -9.14 -13.63 -21.29
C GLY A 121 -8.93 -12.11 -21.09
N ASN A 122 -7.72 -11.71 -20.68
CA ASN A 122 -7.29 -10.33 -20.57
C ASN A 122 -6.31 -9.89 -21.67
N TYR A 123 -6.07 -10.67 -22.73
CA TYR A 123 -5.08 -10.38 -23.77
C TYR A 123 -5.19 -8.96 -24.33
N LEU A 124 -6.42 -8.52 -24.69
CA LEU A 124 -6.69 -7.17 -25.19
C LEU A 124 -6.70 -6.12 -24.09
N SER A 125 -7.40 -6.37 -22.97
CA SER A 125 -7.57 -5.38 -21.90
C SER A 125 -6.27 -5.06 -21.14
N GLY A 126 -5.38 -6.05 -21.03
CA GLY A 126 -4.16 -6.01 -20.25
C GLY A 126 -4.29 -5.80 -18.75
N GLY A 127 -5.51 -5.73 -18.23
CA GLY A 127 -5.74 -5.69 -16.79
C GLY A 127 -5.64 -7.08 -16.18
N GLN A 128 -5.50 -7.12 -14.87
CA GLN A 128 -5.57 -8.34 -14.07
C GLN A 128 -6.97 -8.95 -14.20
N THR A 129 -7.03 -10.27 -14.29
CA THR A 129 -8.29 -11.01 -14.19
C THR A 129 -8.72 -11.14 -12.73
N ALA A 130 -10.00 -11.45 -12.49
CA ALA A 130 -10.46 -11.80 -11.15
C ALA A 130 -9.67 -12.98 -10.55
N ARG A 131 -9.23 -13.93 -11.39
CA ARG A 131 -8.36 -15.04 -10.97
C ARG A 131 -6.98 -14.57 -10.53
N ASP A 132 -6.40 -13.57 -11.21
CA ASP A 132 -5.10 -13.01 -10.83
C ASP A 132 -5.16 -12.27 -9.48
N LEU A 133 -6.29 -11.62 -9.19
CA LEU A 133 -6.52 -10.88 -7.95
C LEU A 133 -7.08 -11.77 -6.82
N ALA A 134 -7.57 -12.97 -7.14
CA ALA A 134 -8.09 -13.90 -6.16
C ALA A 134 -7.04 -14.22 -5.09
N GLY A 135 -7.47 -14.20 -3.83
CA GLY A 135 -6.61 -14.46 -2.69
C GLY A 135 -5.54 -13.39 -2.48
N LYS A 136 -5.79 -12.14 -2.87
CA LYS A 136 -4.91 -11.01 -2.57
C LYS A 136 -5.71 -9.87 -1.99
N THR A 137 -5.10 -9.14 -1.08
CA THR A 137 -5.64 -7.87 -0.60
C THR A 137 -5.73 -6.87 -1.76
N PRO A 138 -6.94 -6.37 -2.08
CA PRO A 138 -7.12 -5.27 -3.02
C PRO A 138 -6.31 -4.07 -2.55
N GLN A 139 -5.55 -3.45 -3.43
CA GLN A 139 -4.77 -2.28 -3.04
C GLN A 139 -4.56 -1.36 -4.24
N LEU A 140 -4.79 -0.08 -4.01
CA LEU A 140 -4.29 0.98 -4.87
C LEU A 140 -2.91 1.36 -4.35
N PHE A 141 -1.93 1.37 -5.24
CA PHE A 141 -0.57 1.79 -4.92
C PHE A 141 -0.17 2.90 -5.89
N TYR A 142 0.23 4.05 -5.36
CA TYR A 142 0.71 5.16 -6.15
C TYR A 142 1.98 5.76 -5.56
N ARG A 143 3.01 5.81 -6.41
CA ARG A 143 4.28 6.48 -6.12
C ARG A 143 4.48 7.54 -7.20
N PRO A 144 4.46 8.83 -6.85
CA PRO A 144 4.77 9.83 -7.84
C PRO A 144 6.23 9.81 -8.30
N PRO A 145 6.53 10.32 -9.51
CA PRO A 145 7.90 10.48 -9.99
C PRO A 145 8.67 11.53 -9.18
N LEU A 146 7.98 12.57 -8.70
CA LEU A 146 8.51 13.64 -7.86
C LEU A 146 7.58 13.82 -6.66
N SER A 147 8.16 14.00 -5.47
CA SER A 147 7.43 14.18 -4.23
C SER A 147 7.50 15.65 -3.79
N PRO A 148 6.65 16.56 -4.30
CA PRO A 148 6.64 17.94 -3.88
C PRO A 148 5.97 18.06 -2.51
N ARG A 149 6.30 19.17 -1.87
CA ARG A 149 5.69 19.58 -0.62
C ARG A 149 4.30 20.14 -0.92
N CYS A 150 3.24 19.50 -0.44
CA CYS A 150 1.86 19.91 -0.67
C CYS A 150 1.11 20.14 0.65
N ARG A 151 0.01 20.89 0.64
CA ARG A 151 -0.83 21.11 1.84
C ARG A 151 -2.13 20.33 1.80
N ALA A 152 -2.56 19.94 0.61
CA ALA A 152 -3.68 19.04 0.43
C ALA A 152 -3.45 18.13 -0.79
N LEU A 153 -4.09 16.97 -0.74
CA LEU A 153 -4.05 15.93 -1.75
C LEU A 153 -5.49 15.53 -2.03
N ARG A 154 -5.92 15.54 -3.30
CA ARG A 154 -7.19 14.95 -3.71
C ARG A 154 -6.95 13.61 -4.36
N ILE A 155 -7.71 12.61 -3.96
CA ILE A 155 -7.79 11.30 -4.59
C ILE A 155 -9.19 11.15 -5.17
N GLU A 156 -9.28 10.95 -6.48
CA GLU A 156 -10.52 10.68 -7.21
C GLU A 156 -10.47 9.26 -7.74
N ILE A 157 -11.56 8.52 -7.62
CA ILE A 157 -11.63 7.11 -8.03
C ILE A 157 -12.83 6.93 -8.96
N ASP A 158 -12.59 6.36 -10.13
CA ASP A 158 -13.61 5.84 -11.04
C ASP A 158 -13.70 4.32 -10.84
N ASN A 159 -14.72 3.88 -10.11
CA ASN A 159 -15.02 2.47 -9.89
C ASN A 159 -16.06 1.93 -10.89
N ARG A 160 -16.26 2.62 -12.01
CA ARG A 160 -17.18 2.25 -13.10
C ARG A 160 -18.66 2.21 -12.68
N GLY A 161 -19.09 3.17 -11.87
CA GLY A 161 -20.47 3.25 -11.38
C GLY A 161 -20.84 2.15 -10.37
N ARG A 162 -19.86 1.40 -9.85
CA ARG A 162 -20.09 0.30 -8.89
C ARG A 162 -19.74 0.74 -7.47
N PRO A 163 -20.44 0.21 -6.43
CA PRO A 163 -20.07 0.47 -5.05
C PRO A 163 -18.59 0.23 -4.79
N LEU A 164 -17.98 1.16 -4.06
CA LEU A 164 -16.56 1.20 -3.74
C LEU A 164 -16.41 1.11 -2.22
N ASP A 165 -15.71 0.08 -1.76
CA ASP A 165 -15.28 -0.02 -0.37
C ASP A 165 -13.76 0.17 -0.30
N LEU A 166 -13.28 0.95 0.66
CA LEU A 166 -11.88 1.21 0.93
C LEU A 166 -11.59 0.93 2.40
N GLY A 167 -10.51 0.19 2.70
CA GLY A 167 -10.16 -0.21 4.07
C GLY A 167 -9.28 0.83 4.78
N HIS A 168 -7.99 0.83 4.47
CA HIS A 168 -7.00 1.66 5.14
C HIS A 168 -6.25 2.58 4.16
N LEU A 169 -6.13 3.85 4.50
CA LEU A 169 -5.30 4.83 3.81
C LEU A 169 -3.94 4.98 4.51
N PHE A 170 -2.89 4.65 3.78
CA PHE A 170 -1.50 4.78 4.21
C PHE A 170 -0.76 5.75 3.30
N VAL A 171 -0.54 6.98 3.78
CA VAL A 171 0.24 8.00 3.06
C VAL A 171 1.55 8.17 3.81
N ALA A 172 2.68 7.85 3.19
CA ALA A 172 3.92 7.76 3.94
C ALA A 172 5.13 8.32 3.20
N ARG A 173 6.16 8.64 3.98
CA ARG A 173 7.50 8.99 3.49
C ARG A 173 8.35 7.74 3.43
N ALA A 174 9.24 7.70 2.45
CA ALA A 174 10.17 6.59 2.30
C ALA A 174 11.49 6.89 3.00
N PHE A 175 11.84 6.06 3.97
CA PHE A 175 13.23 5.83 4.33
C PHE A 175 13.85 4.88 3.28
N ARG A 176 15.01 5.28 2.74
CA ARG A 176 15.73 4.50 1.72
C ARG A 176 17.15 4.29 2.23
N PRO A 177 17.50 3.06 2.61
CA PRO A 177 18.90 2.72 2.85
C PRO A 177 19.72 2.93 1.58
N ASP A 178 20.97 3.34 1.73
CA ASP A 178 21.92 3.56 0.65
C ASP A 178 22.23 2.24 -0.07
N TRP A 179 22.41 1.17 0.71
CA TRP A 179 22.60 -0.17 0.18
C TRP A 179 21.27 -0.92 0.05
N PRO A 180 21.03 -1.59 -1.08
CA PRO A 180 19.82 -2.37 -1.26
C PRO A 180 19.81 -3.58 -0.33
N HIS A 181 18.61 -4.10 -0.06
CA HIS A 181 18.45 -5.36 0.64
C HIS A 181 19.21 -6.50 -0.07
N ASN A 182 19.60 -7.50 0.71
CA ASN A 182 20.34 -8.65 0.23
C ASN A 182 19.57 -9.51 -0.78
N TRP A 183 20.36 -10.25 -1.55
CA TRP A 183 19.93 -11.35 -2.41
C TRP A 183 19.44 -12.52 -1.55
N GLY A 184 18.22 -12.43 -1.05
CA GLY A 184 17.67 -13.46 -0.16
C GLY A 184 16.28 -13.17 0.39
N MET A 185 15.55 -12.21 -0.21
CA MET A 185 14.16 -11.95 0.20
C MET A 185 13.32 -13.22 0.02
N VAL A 186 12.61 -13.59 1.10
CA VAL A 186 11.64 -14.69 1.10
C VAL A 186 10.23 -14.12 1.16
N LEU A 187 9.36 -14.58 0.26
CA LEU A 187 7.92 -14.33 0.29
C LEU A 187 7.22 -15.67 0.48
N GLU A 188 6.55 -15.86 1.60
CA GLU A 188 5.88 -17.11 1.92
C GLU A 188 4.42 -16.88 2.34
N PRO A 189 3.46 -17.63 1.78
CA PRO A 189 2.10 -17.64 2.30
C PRO A 189 2.07 -18.41 3.62
N VAL A 190 1.53 -17.80 4.67
CA VAL A 190 1.35 -18.44 5.97
C VAL A 190 -0.09 -18.90 6.07
N ASP A 191 -0.36 -20.20 6.02
CA ASP A 191 -1.74 -20.68 6.19
C ASP A 191 -2.13 -20.68 7.67
N ASN A 192 -3.21 -19.98 8.00
CA ASN A 192 -3.78 -19.91 9.35
C ASN A 192 -5.21 -20.48 9.39
N SER A 193 -5.61 -21.25 8.38
CA SER A 193 -6.93 -21.88 8.31
C SER A 193 -7.07 -22.95 9.40
N PRO A 194 -8.01 -22.81 10.36
CA PRO A 194 -8.23 -23.86 11.33
C PRO A 194 -8.82 -25.10 10.65
N VAL A 195 -8.33 -26.28 11.07
CA VAL A 195 -8.80 -27.57 10.56
C VAL A 195 -9.45 -28.33 11.70
N GLU A 196 -10.77 -28.40 11.69
CA GLU A 196 -11.52 -29.20 12.65
C GLU A 196 -11.67 -30.63 12.15
N ALA A 197 -11.74 -31.58 13.07
CA ALA A 197 -12.02 -32.98 12.78
C ALA A 197 -13.37 -33.37 13.36
N THR A 198 -14.24 -33.94 12.53
CA THR A 198 -15.48 -34.57 12.99
C THR A 198 -15.19 -35.85 13.79
N PRO A 199 -16.13 -36.34 14.62
CA PRO A 199 -15.97 -37.60 15.35
C PRO A 199 -15.65 -38.82 14.46
N GLY A 200 -16.04 -38.79 13.18
CA GLY A 200 -15.72 -39.83 12.19
C GLY A 200 -14.40 -39.62 11.43
N GLY A 201 -13.57 -38.65 11.84
CA GLY A 201 -12.26 -38.38 11.24
C GLY A 201 -12.27 -37.52 9.97
N ARG A 202 -13.44 -37.06 9.50
CA ARG A 202 -13.51 -36.12 8.37
C ARG A 202 -13.00 -34.74 8.78
N ARG A 203 -12.09 -34.17 8.01
CA ARG A 203 -11.54 -32.82 8.18
C ARG A 203 -12.48 -31.77 7.57
N ILE A 204 -12.77 -30.72 8.32
CA ILE A 204 -13.53 -29.55 7.88
C ILE A 204 -12.59 -28.34 7.98
N PRO A 205 -11.93 -27.96 6.86
CA PRO A 205 -11.09 -26.77 6.85
C PRO A 205 -11.95 -25.51 6.76
N ASP A 206 -11.78 -24.58 7.70
CA ASP A 206 -12.27 -23.20 7.56
C ASP A 206 -11.21 -22.40 6.80
N ARG A 207 -11.36 -22.34 5.47
CA ARG A 207 -10.35 -21.75 4.60
C ARG A 207 -10.32 -20.23 4.77
N ARG A 208 -9.22 -19.73 5.30
CA ARG A 208 -8.95 -18.29 5.43
C ARG A 208 -8.02 -17.82 4.32
N LEU A 209 -7.95 -16.50 4.17
CA LEU A 209 -6.91 -15.93 3.32
C LEU A 209 -5.57 -16.07 4.05
N ALA A 210 -4.60 -16.73 3.41
CA ALA A 210 -3.25 -16.83 3.95
C ALA A 210 -2.52 -15.49 3.79
N PRO A 211 -2.09 -14.82 4.87
CA PRO A 211 -1.24 -13.63 4.76
C PRO A 211 0.13 -14.00 4.18
N VAL A 212 0.75 -13.06 3.48
CA VAL A 212 2.14 -13.22 3.05
C VAL A 212 3.09 -12.74 4.15
N ARG A 213 3.99 -13.62 4.58
CA ARG A 213 5.17 -13.23 5.34
C ARG A 213 6.28 -12.85 4.37
N LYS A 214 6.93 -11.71 4.64
CA LYS A 214 8.09 -11.22 3.91
C LYS A 214 9.27 -11.09 4.86
N THR A 215 10.33 -11.83 4.59
CA THR A 215 11.59 -11.75 5.33
C THR A 215 12.65 -11.13 4.44
N VAL A 216 13.25 -10.04 4.91
CA VAL A 216 14.28 -9.28 4.19
C VAL A 216 15.41 -8.97 5.14
N ARG A 217 16.64 -9.12 4.65
CA ARG A 217 17.85 -8.74 5.35
C ARG A 217 18.54 -7.59 4.64
N PHE A 218 18.99 -6.61 5.40
CA PHE A 218 19.86 -5.53 4.97
C PHE A 218 21.21 -5.76 5.63
N ASP A 219 22.25 -5.88 4.82
CA ASP A 219 23.64 -5.91 5.28
C ASP A 219 24.32 -4.59 4.89
N ASP A 220 25.49 -4.35 5.45
CA ASP A 220 26.35 -3.19 5.17
C ASP A 220 25.66 -1.83 5.41
N LEU A 221 24.79 -1.78 6.43
CA LEU A 221 24.17 -0.54 6.89
C LEU A 221 25.19 0.31 7.66
N THR A 222 25.11 1.62 7.48
CA THR A 222 25.76 2.56 8.40
C THR A 222 25.10 2.52 9.78
N GLU A 223 25.81 2.97 10.82
CA GLU A 223 25.26 3.06 12.18
C GLU A 223 23.95 3.89 12.21
N ASP A 224 23.91 5.03 11.51
CA ASP A 224 22.72 5.88 11.44
C ASP A 224 21.51 5.17 10.82
N GLU A 225 21.73 4.39 9.75
CA GLU A 225 20.67 3.61 9.12
C GLU A 225 20.20 2.46 10.01
N ALA A 226 21.14 1.76 10.65
CA ALA A 226 20.89 0.70 11.60
C ALA A 226 20.06 1.20 12.80
N MET A 227 20.40 2.37 13.35
CA MET A 227 19.63 2.99 14.42
C MET A 227 18.23 3.40 13.97
N ARG A 228 18.04 3.84 12.72
CA ARG A 228 16.68 4.07 12.19
C ARG A 228 15.84 2.79 12.13
N PHE A 229 16.43 1.65 11.79
CA PHE A 229 15.71 0.36 11.85
C PHE A 229 15.37 -0.02 13.30
N HIS A 230 16.30 0.19 14.23
CA HIS A 230 16.05 -0.03 15.64
C HIS A 230 14.89 0.84 16.15
N ASP A 231 14.92 2.14 15.86
CA ASP A 231 13.88 3.10 16.23
C ASP A 231 12.53 2.77 15.58
N LEU A 232 12.54 2.32 14.33
CA LEU A 232 11.35 1.81 13.65
C LEU A 232 10.77 0.60 14.41
N GLY A 233 11.62 -0.34 14.82
CA GLY A 233 11.23 -1.51 15.61
C GLY A 233 10.59 -1.13 16.95
N LEU A 234 11.15 -0.12 17.63
CA LEU A 234 10.60 0.40 18.89
C LEU A 234 9.25 1.10 18.72
N ARG A 235 9.07 1.86 17.64
CA ARG A 235 7.85 2.63 17.39
C ARG A 235 6.72 1.74 16.87
N ALA A 236 6.97 0.99 15.80
CA ALA A 236 5.90 0.30 15.08
C ALA A 236 5.36 -0.93 15.83
N SER A 237 6.24 -1.63 16.57
CA SER A 237 5.91 -2.88 17.25
C SER A 237 5.12 -3.86 16.35
N LYS A 238 4.24 -4.70 16.92
CA LYS A 238 3.38 -5.64 16.16
C LYS A 238 2.10 -5.00 15.60
N THR A 239 1.82 -3.76 15.95
CA THR A 239 0.51 -3.14 15.74
C THR A 239 0.49 -2.20 14.56
N ASP A 240 1.56 -1.44 14.36
CA ASP A 240 1.49 -0.33 13.43
C ASP A 240 1.75 -0.80 11.99
N PRO A 241 0.94 -0.32 11.03
CA PRO A 241 1.09 -0.68 9.64
C PRO A 241 2.37 -0.08 9.09
N LEU A 242 3.10 -0.89 8.35
CA LEU A 242 4.31 -0.52 7.65
C LEU A 242 4.29 -1.12 6.23
N LEU A 243 5.06 -0.50 5.35
CA LEU A 243 5.17 -0.91 3.96
C LEU A 243 6.64 -0.99 3.56
N MET A 244 7.01 -2.11 2.95
CA MET A 244 8.31 -2.22 2.29
C MET A 244 8.12 -2.40 0.79
N ILE A 245 8.77 -1.52 0.03
CA ILE A 245 8.94 -1.59 -1.42
C ILE A 245 10.35 -2.10 -1.68
N GLU A 246 10.48 -3.23 -2.37
CA GLU A 246 11.77 -3.89 -2.56
C GLU A 246 12.63 -3.18 -3.60
N ASP A 247 11.99 -2.75 -4.68
CA ASP A 247 12.64 -2.02 -5.75
C ASP A 247 11.69 -0.92 -6.23
N VAL A 248 12.04 0.33 -5.92
CA VAL A 248 11.26 1.49 -6.33
C VAL A 248 11.19 1.64 -7.85
N THR A 249 12.13 1.08 -8.60
CA THR A 249 12.21 1.20 -10.07
C THR A 249 11.30 0.19 -10.78
N GLN A 250 10.93 -0.91 -10.12
CA GLN A 250 10.15 -1.98 -10.74
C GLN A 250 8.69 -1.96 -10.31
N GLY A 251 7.80 -1.48 -11.20
CA GLY A 251 6.34 -1.44 -10.96
C GLY A 251 5.60 -2.77 -11.21
N ARG A 252 6.18 -3.67 -12.01
CA ARG A 252 5.47 -4.79 -12.66
C ARG A 252 4.73 -5.73 -11.69
N HIS A 253 5.40 -6.07 -10.60
CA HIS A 253 4.93 -7.05 -9.62
C HIS A 253 4.65 -6.43 -8.24
N GLN A 254 4.57 -5.10 -8.15
CA GLN A 254 4.34 -4.43 -6.87
C GLN A 254 3.04 -4.88 -6.20
N TRP A 255 1.95 -5.06 -6.96
CA TRP A 255 0.67 -5.57 -6.43
C TRP A 255 0.74 -6.99 -5.84
N ARG A 256 1.78 -7.76 -6.17
CA ARG A 256 2.06 -9.10 -5.61
C ARG A 256 3.03 -9.06 -4.43
N ARG A 257 4.02 -8.17 -4.48
CA ARG A 257 5.16 -8.13 -3.54
C ARG A 257 4.98 -7.11 -2.42
N VAL A 258 4.51 -5.92 -2.76
CA VAL A 258 4.31 -4.82 -1.83
C VAL A 258 2.96 -5.04 -1.16
N LYS A 259 2.98 -5.29 0.15
CA LYS A 259 1.80 -5.54 0.98
C LYS A 259 1.91 -4.71 2.24
N LEU A 260 0.80 -4.08 2.64
CA LEU A 260 0.72 -3.44 3.95
C LEU A 260 0.83 -4.53 5.01
N ALA A 261 1.71 -4.34 5.97
CA ALA A 261 2.10 -5.39 6.92
C ALA A 261 2.36 -4.80 8.30
N THR A 262 2.52 -5.64 9.31
CA THR A 262 3.10 -5.26 10.60
C THR A 262 4.41 -6.03 10.83
N LEU A 263 5.19 -5.65 11.86
CA LEU A 263 6.34 -6.45 12.25
C LEU A 263 5.84 -7.74 12.92
N GLU A 264 6.23 -8.89 12.38
CA GLU A 264 5.79 -10.18 12.94
C GLU A 264 6.36 -10.42 14.35
N ASP A 265 7.66 -10.15 14.50
CA ASP A 265 8.38 -10.31 15.76
C ASP A 265 8.18 -9.11 16.70
N GLY A 266 7.65 -7.98 16.19
CA GLY A 266 7.42 -6.74 16.96
C GLY A 266 8.69 -5.94 17.27
N THR A 267 9.83 -6.39 16.79
CA THR A 267 11.13 -5.75 16.94
C THR A 267 11.95 -5.99 15.68
N ILE A 268 12.93 -5.13 15.42
CA ILE A 268 13.89 -5.33 14.34
C ILE A 268 15.26 -5.55 14.98
N PRO A 269 15.78 -6.79 14.97
CA PRO A 269 17.11 -7.05 15.47
C PRO A 269 18.12 -6.35 14.56
N VAL A 270 19.02 -5.60 15.19
CA VAL A 270 20.14 -4.93 14.53
C VAL A 270 21.43 -5.46 15.12
N THR A 271 22.41 -5.77 14.29
CA THR A 271 23.64 -6.44 14.72
C THR A 271 24.82 -5.84 14.00
N GLN A 272 25.83 -5.40 14.76
CA GLN A 272 27.12 -4.98 14.23
C GLN A 272 27.84 -6.22 13.70
N THR A 273 28.24 -6.19 12.43
CA THR A 273 28.83 -7.34 11.74
C THR A 273 30.35 -7.25 11.71
N GLU A 274 30.89 -6.23 11.05
CA GLU A 274 32.33 -6.03 10.88
C GLU A 274 32.67 -4.54 10.85
N GLY A 275 33.60 -4.11 11.71
CA GLY A 275 33.96 -2.70 11.85
C GLY A 275 32.74 -1.84 12.18
N ASP A 276 32.48 -0.83 11.35
CA ASP A 276 31.37 0.11 11.50
C ASP A 276 30.11 -0.29 10.70
N LEU A 277 30.08 -1.52 10.16
CA LEU A 277 28.95 -2.04 9.39
C LEU A 277 27.96 -2.78 10.28
N TRP A 278 26.69 -2.57 9.96
CA TRP A 278 25.56 -3.13 10.68
C TRP A 278 24.66 -3.92 9.74
N SER A 279 23.87 -4.82 10.31
CA SER A 279 22.84 -5.57 9.60
C SER A 279 21.51 -5.49 10.34
N ALA A 280 20.42 -5.52 9.59
CA ALA A 280 19.06 -5.55 10.12
C ALA A 280 18.22 -6.60 9.39
N THR A 281 17.39 -7.34 10.12
CA THR A 281 16.44 -8.28 9.51
C THR A 281 15.00 -7.84 9.78
N LEU A 282 14.28 -7.58 8.70
CA LEU A 282 12.89 -7.17 8.70
C LEU A 282 11.99 -8.39 8.40
N LYS A 283 11.12 -8.75 9.34
CA LYS A 283 10.09 -9.77 9.15
C LYS A 283 8.71 -9.14 9.21
N LEU A 284 8.01 -9.18 8.09
CA LEU A 284 6.74 -8.51 7.89
C LEU A 284 5.64 -9.54 7.68
N LEU A 285 4.50 -9.33 8.31
CA LEU A 285 3.30 -10.14 8.10
C LEU A 285 2.20 -9.27 7.50
N GLU A 286 1.69 -9.65 6.32
CA GLU A 286 0.60 -8.92 5.64
C GLU A 286 -0.63 -8.75 6.56
N ILE A 287 -1.17 -7.53 6.59
CA ILE A 287 -2.46 -7.24 7.21
C ILE A 287 -3.55 -7.62 6.21
N ILE A 288 -4.28 -8.68 6.53
CA ILE A 288 -5.32 -9.24 5.65
C ILE A 288 -6.75 -8.90 6.07
N GLY A 289 -6.98 -8.48 7.32
CA GLY A 289 -8.32 -8.27 7.88
C GLY A 289 -9.08 -9.58 8.04
#